data_AF-A0A953D901-F1
#
_entry.id   AF-A0A953D901-F1
#
_cell.length_a   1.000
_cell.length_b   1.000
_cell.length_c   1.000
_cell.angle_alpha   90.00
_cell.angle_beta   90.00
_cell.angle_gamma   90.00
#
_symmetry.space_group_name_H-M   'P 1'
#
loop_
_entity.id
_entity.type
_entity.pdbx_description
1 polymer ?
#
loop_
_entity_poly.entity_id
_entity_poly.type
_entity_poly.pdbx_seq_one_letter_code
_entity_poly.pdbx_strand_id
1 'polypeptide(L)'
;MLGAGDPAQLAPVVRKGVEAHLENIERTLEHSDYFEAGFPCWSSVPYLLRRFAGRVRVVHLLRHPVATAYSWWSHGAYQPQLLPRLPQKILLHPGDAGVAFPEYAQRWAHLHPVECSLYYWTEVNAFARSLEKTAGVPWLRLDHSDLFSEAGLRRLCAFLGAEYSPRLRANAGRVIDEHHFFVSSWIEPDFVSHHPTTVDLARQLGYDALAVDAAALRRRFAPFLS
;
A
#
# COMPACT_ATOMS: atom_id res chain seq x y z
N MET A 1 9.39 -10.51 -0.31
CA MET A 1 8.55 -11.68 0.05
C MET A 1 7.12 -11.21 0.26
N LEU A 2 6.16 -11.79 -0.46
CA LEU A 2 4.74 -11.54 -0.20
C LEU A 2 4.26 -12.43 0.95
N GLY A 3 3.89 -11.83 2.08
CA GLY A 3 3.49 -12.54 3.29
C GLY A 3 4.66 -12.80 4.25
N ALA A 4 4.50 -12.39 5.50
CA ALA A 4 5.35 -12.82 6.58
C ALA A 4 5.06 -14.31 6.85
N GLY A 5 6.13 -15.12 6.82
CA GLY A 5 6.08 -16.52 7.21
C GLY A 5 5.78 -16.69 8.70
N ASP A 6 5.99 -17.90 9.22
CA ASP A 6 5.89 -18.15 10.65
C ASP A 6 7.09 -17.50 11.39
N PRO A 7 6.88 -16.66 12.42
CA PRO A 7 7.96 -16.12 13.26
C PRO A 7 8.89 -17.20 13.82
N ALA A 8 8.40 -18.43 13.99
CA ALA A 8 9.21 -19.59 14.39
C ALA A 8 10.31 -19.97 13.39
N GLN A 9 10.27 -19.44 12.16
CA GLN A 9 11.30 -19.63 11.13
C GLN A 9 12.33 -18.49 11.11
N LEU A 10 12.11 -17.41 11.87
CA LEU A 10 12.99 -16.25 11.92
C LEU A 10 14.19 -16.50 12.84
N ALA A 11 15.28 -15.77 12.59
CA ALA A 11 16.44 -15.73 13.48
C ALA A 11 16.02 -15.28 14.90
N PRO A 12 16.65 -15.78 15.98
CA PRO A 12 16.18 -15.56 17.36
C PRO A 12 15.96 -14.09 17.74
N VAL A 13 16.87 -13.20 17.32
CA VAL A 13 16.76 -11.76 17.62
C VAL A 13 15.55 -11.11 16.95
N VAL A 14 15.27 -11.47 15.70
CA VAL A 14 14.12 -10.97 14.94
C VAL A 14 12.83 -11.54 15.52
N ARG A 15 12.83 -12.85 15.81
CA ARG A 15 11.70 -13.55 16.43
C ARG A 15 11.26 -12.89 17.73
N LYS A 16 12.20 -12.60 18.64
CA LYS A 16 11.90 -11.94 19.91
C LYS A 16 11.19 -10.60 19.73
N GLY A 17 11.61 -9.81 18.73
CA GLY A 17 10.95 -8.55 18.40
C GLY A 17 9.53 -8.73 17.89
N VAL A 18 9.30 -9.74 17.04
CA VAL A 18 7.97 -10.08 16.55
C VAL A 18 7.07 -10.60 17.68
N GLU A 19 7.56 -11.50 18.53
CA GLU A 19 6.82 -12.03 19.68
C GLU A 19 6.41 -10.91 20.65
N ALA A 20 7.32 -10.00 20.98
CA ALA A 20 7.03 -8.84 21.82
C ALA A 20 5.95 -7.93 21.20
N HIS A 21 5.97 -7.73 19.88
CA HIS A 21 4.91 -7.00 19.18
C HIS A 21 3.56 -7.70 19.29
N LEU A 22 3.51 -9.02 19.10
CA LEU A 22 2.29 -9.81 19.21
C LEU A 22 1.72 -9.81 20.64
N GLU A 23 2.58 -9.89 21.66
CA GLU A 23 2.19 -9.74 23.07
C GLU A 23 1.59 -8.35 23.33
N ASN A 24 2.18 -7.31 22.75
CA ASN A 24 1.65 -5.95 22.86
C ASN A 24 0.28 -5.81 22.20
N ILE A 25 0.05 -6.47 21.05
CA ILE A 25 -1.27 -6.52 20.41
C ILE A 25 -2.28 -7.19 21.36
N GLU A 26 -2.00 -8.39 21.88
CA GLU A 26 -2.94 -9.08 22.77
C GLU A 26 -3.26 -8.25 24.02
N ARG A 27 -2.25 -7.62 24.64
CA ARG A 27 -2.47 -6.71 25.78
C ARG A 27 -3.33 -5.51 25.42
N THR A 28 -3.16 -4.95 24.23
CA THR A 28 -3.99 -3.84 23.75
C THR A 28 -5.45 -4.29 23.59
N LEU A 29 -5.65 -5.50 23.05
CA LEU A 29 -6.96 -6.11 22.83
C LEU A 29 -7.73 -6.43 24.12
N GLU A 30 -7.07 -6.49 25.28
CA GLU A 30 -7.74 -6.61 26.59
C GLU A 30 -8.54 -5.35 26.97
N HIS A 31 -8.23 -4.21 26.35
CA HIS A 31 -8.79 -2.91 26.75
C HIS A 31 -9.34 -2.08 25.59
N SER A 32 -8.89 -2.34 24.35
CA SER A 32 -9.21 -1.50 23.18
C SER A 32 -8.97 -2.24 21.87
N ASP A 33 -9.57 -1.76 20.78
CA ASP A 33 -9.24 -2.24 19.44
C ASP A 33 -7.79 -1.89 19.06
N TYR A 34 -7.14 -2.78 18.31
CA TYR A 34 -5.82 -2.56 17.74
C TYR A 34 -5.89 -2.30 16.24
N PHE A 35 -5.12 -1.32 15.75
CA PHE A 35 -5.05 -0.98 14.33
C PHE A 35 -3.61 -1.14 13.82
N GLU A 36 -3.41 -2.11 12.92
CA GLU A 36 -2.13 -2.31 12.22
C GLU A 36 -2.15 -1.57 10.88
N ALA A 37 -1.28 -0.57 10.73
CA ALA A 37 -1.19 0.22 9.50
C ALA A 37 0.22 0.77 9.28
N GLY A 38 0.44 1.29 8.07
CA GLY A 38 1.72 1.83 7.64
C GLY A 38 2.43 0.88 6.67
N PHE A 39 3.54 1.36 6.10
CA PHE A 39 4.32 0.55 5.17
C PHE A 39 5.50 -0.12 5.90
N PRO A 40 5.76 -1.43 5.70
CA PRO A 40 4.99 -2.41 4.91
C PRO A 40 4.11 -3.37 5.76
N CYS A 41 2.95 -2.92 6.25
CA CYS A 41 2.06 -3.76 7.07
C CYS A 41 1.33 -4.87 6.28
N TRP A 42 1.11 -4.69 4.97
CA TRP A 42 0.38 -5.65 4.14
C TRP A 42 1.02 -7.05 4.15
N SER A 43 2.33 -7.14 4.36
CA SER A 43 3.03 -8.43 4.39
C SER A 43 2.66 -9.25 5.63
N SER A 44 2.35 -8.63 6.77
CA SER A 44 1.99 -9.37 7.99
C SER A 44 0.56 -9.89 7.99
N VAL A 45 -0.31 -9.42 7.08
CA VAL A 45 -1.75 -9.72 7.08
C VAL A 45 -2.05 -11.23 7.11
N PRO A 46 -1.44 -12.10 6.27
CA PRO A 46 -1.73 -13.54 6.34
C PRO A 46 -1.41 -14.17 7.69
N TYR A 47 -0.33 -13.72 8.34
CA TYR A 47 0.03 -14.20 9.67
C TYR A 47 -0.98 -13.72 10.71
N LEU A 48 -1.33 -12.43 10.70
CA LEU A 48 -2.30 -11.86 11.63
C LEU A 48 -3.69 -12.50 11.49
N LEU A 49 -4.14 -12.78 10.26
CA LEU A 49 -5.39 -13.49 10.00
C LEU A 49 -5.41 -14.88 10.66
N ARG A 50 -4.28 -15.60 10.65
CA ARG A 50 -4.16 -16.90 11.33
C ARG A 50 -4.08 -16.74 12.84
N ARG A 51 -3.22 -15.85 13.34
CA ARG A 51 -2.94 -15.68 14.79
C ARG A 51 -4.15 -15.14 15.56
N PHE A 52 -4.94 -14.29 14.92
CA PHE A 52 -6.11 -13.62 15.49
C PHE A 52 -7.41 -14.05 14.78
N ALA A 53 -7.49 -15.31 14.34
CA ALA A 53 -8.64 -15.84 13.62
C ALA A 53 -9.98 -15.48 14.30
N GLY A 54 -10.94 -15.00 13.50
CA GLY A 54 -12.25 -14.53 13.97
C GLY A 54 -12.28 -13.13 14.60
N ARG A 55 -11.12 -12.51 14.85
CA ARG A 55 -11.01 -11.16 15.48
C ARG A 55 -10.50 -10.07 14.52
N VAL A 56 -10.19 -10.41 13.27
CA VAL A 56 -9.60 -9.48 12.29
C VAL A 56 -10.65 -8.96 11.32
N ARG A 57 -10.57 -7.68 11.00
CA ARG A 57 -11.23 -7.02 9.86
C ARG A 57 -10.15 -6.38 8.99
N VAL A 58 -10.32 -6.40 7.68
CA VAL A 58 -9.35 -5.81 6.75
C VAL A 58 -9.96 -4.58 6.06
N VAL A 59 -9.25 -3.46 6.13
CA VAL A 59 -9.54 -2.26 5.33
C VAL A 59 -8.51 -2.18 4.22
N HIS A 60 -8.94 -2.37 2.98
CA HIS A 60 -8.13 -2.25 1.78
C HIS A 60 -8.33 -0.86 1.17
N LEU A 61 -7.43 0.06 1.52
CA LEU A 61 -7.38 1.39 0.94
C LEU A 61 -6.74 1.33 -0.45
N LEU A 62 -7.49 1.81 -1.45
CA LEU A 62 -7.05 1.87 -2.82
C LEU A 62 -6.83 3.30 -3.26
N ARG A 63 -5.86 3.48 -4.16
CA ARG A 63 -5.64 4.74 -4.86
C ARG A 63 -5.29 4.42 -6.31
N HIS A 64 -5.61 5.34 -7.20
CA HIS A 64 -5.26 5.24 -8.62
C HIS A 64 -3.80 4.78 -8.80
N PRO A 65 -3.52 3.77 -9.67
CA PRO A 65 -2.21 3.14 -9.78
C PRO A 65 -1.11 4.14 -10.16
N VAL A 66 -1.36 4.95 -11.18
CA VAL A 66 -0.41 5.97 -11.66
C VAL A 66 -0.09 7.00 -10.57
N ALA A 67 -1.11 7.61 -9.96
CA ALA A 67 -0.88 8.57 -8.86
C ALA A 67 -0.11 7.97 -7.68
N THR A 68 -0.30 6.67 -7.41
CA THR A 68 0.44 5.94 -6.38
C THR A 68 1.90 5.71 -6.79
N ALA A 69 2.15 5.36 -8.05
CA ALA A 69 3.49 5.17 -8.60
C ALA A 69 4.32 6.46 -8.54
N TYR A 70 3.76 7.61 -8.95
CA TYR A 70 4.46 8.90 -8.79
C TYR A 70 4.69 9.26 -7.32
N SER A 71 3.75 8.94 -6.43
CA SER A 71 3.92 9.17 -4.99
C SER A 71 5.10 8.37 -4.43
N TRP A 72 5.25 7.11 -4.82
CA TRP A 72 6.39 6.30 -4.42
C TRP A 72 7.70 6.80 -5.03
N TRP A 73 7.67 7.15 -6.31
CA TRP A 73 8.84 7.67 -6.99
C TRP A 73 9.31 9.00 -6.42
N SER A 74 8.40 9.90 -6.04
CA SER A 74 8.79 11.18 -5.39
C SER A 74 9.50 10.96 -4.06
N HIS A 75 9.17 9.88 -3.33
CA HIS A 75 9.88 9.50 -2.11
C HIS A 75 11.22 8.80 -2.40
N GLY A 76 11.57 8.57 -3.66
CA GLY A 76 12.77 7.87 -4.10
C GLY A 76 12.66 6.34 -4.03
N ALA A 77 11.48 5.77 -4.23
CA ALA A 77 11.34 4.32 -4.39
C ALA A 77 12.10 3.86 -5.65
N TYR A 78 12.76 2.70 -5.56
CA TYR A 78 13.52 2.09 -6.66
C TYR A 78 14.64 2.97 -7.25
N GLN A 79 15.05 4.02 -6.55
CA GLN A 79 16.21 4.82 -6.91
C GLN A 79 17.44 4.36 -6.12
N PRO A 80 18.66 4.49 -6.70
CA PRO A 80 19.89 4.32 -5.95
C PRO A 80 19.88 5.22 -4.72
N GLN A 81 20.31 4.69 -3.58
CA GLN A 81 20.44 5.51 -2.38
C GLN A 81 21.51 6.57 -2.58
N LEU A 82 21.18 7.83 -2.30
CA LEU A 82 22.15 8.93 -2.34
C LEU A 82 23.23 8.78 -1.26
N LEU A 83 22.92 8.06 -0.16
CA LEU A 83 23.86 7.77 0.93
C LEU A 83 23.76 6.28 1.33
N PRO A 84 24.89 5.56 1.46
CA PRO A 84 24.93 4.10 1.71
C PRO A 84 24.41 3.66 3.10
N ARG A 85 23.93 4.58 3.94
CA ARG A 85 23.49 4.31 5.32
C ARG A 85 21.97 4.42 5.52
N LEU A 86 21.21 4.71 4.47
CA LEU A 86 19.75 4.65 4.58
C LEU A 86 19.31 3.19 4.50
N PRO A 87 18.43 2.70 5.38
CA PRO A 87 17.93 1.33 5.28
C PRO A 87 17.31 1.11 3.90
N GLN A 88 17.60 -0.03 3.28
CA GLN A 88 16.89 -0.48 2.08
C GLN A 88 15.39 -0.37 2.35
N LYS A 89 14.67 0.37 1.49
CA LYS A 89 13.22 0.33 1.53
C LYS A 89 12.79 -1.10 1.21
N ILE A 90 11.89 -1.66 2.01
CA ILE A 90 11.34 -3.01 1.81
C ILE A 90 10.37 -2.95 0.62
N LEU A 91 10.94 -2.85 -0.58
CA LEU A 91 10.22 -2.78 -1.83
C LEU A 91 10.26 -4.14 -2.51
N LEU A 92 9.14 -4.53 -3.14
CA LEU A 92 9.05 -5.80 -3.84
C LEU A 92 9.93 -5.80 -5.09
N HIS A 93 10.52 -6.97 -5.35
CA HIS A 93 11.26 -7.26 -6.56
C HIS A 93 10.62 -8.45 -7.29
N PRO A 94 10.63 -8.53 -8.64
CA PRO A 94 10.08 -9.68 -9.37
C PRO A 94 10.73 -11.04 -9.09
N GLY A 95 11.91 -11.03 -8.46
CA GLY A 95 12.60 -12.23 -7.98
C GLY A 95 12.22 -12.65 -6.56
N ASP A 96 11.38 -11.89 -5.87
CA ASP A 96 10.96 -12.23 -4.52
C ASP A 96 10.07 -13.48 -4.50
N ALA A 97 10.21 -14.31 -3.48
CA ALA A 97 9.31 -15.43 -3.28
C ALA A 97 7.85 -14.96 -3.10
N GLY A 98 6.95 -15.63 -3.82
CA GLY A 98 5.49 -15.47 -3.71
C GLY A 98 4.89 -14.38 -4.59
N VAL A 99 5.67 -13.63 -5.37
CA VAL A 99 5.16 -12.61 -6.30
C VAL A 99 4.29 -13.21 -7.40
N ALA A 100 3.28 -12.46 -7.83
CA ALA A 100 2.32 -12.89 -8.84
C ALA A 100 2.83 -12.69 -10.27
N PHE A 101 3.74 -11.73 -10.49
CA PHE A 101 4.18 -11.30 -11.82
C PHE A 101 5.71 -11.37 -11.99
N PRO A 102 6.32 -12.57 -11.84
CA PRO A 102 7.77 -12.74 -11.94
C PRO A 102 8.33 -12.42 -13.34
N GLU A 103 7.49 -12.41 -14.39
CA GLU A 103 7.88 -12.07 -15.76
C GLU A 103 8.50 -10.66 -15.89
N TYR A 104 8.19 -9.75 -14.97
CA TYR A 104 8.82 -8.43 -14.91
C TYR A 104 10.34 -8.49 -14.72
N ALA A 105 10.87 -9.59 -14.17
CA ALA A 105 12.31 -9.79 -13.98
C ALA A 105 13.11 -9.60 -15.28
N GLN A 106 12.56 -10.02 -16.43
CA GLN A 106 13.24 -9.95 -17.72
C GLN A 106 13.52 -8.53 -18.20
N ARG A 107 12.70 -7.57 -17.79
CA ARG A 107 12.81 -6.16 -18.18
C ARG A 107 13.17 -5.23 -17.03
N TRP A 108 13.31 -5.76 -15.81
CA TRP A 108 13.43 -4.96 -14.59
C TRP A 108 14.57 -3.94 -14.62
N ALA A 109 15.73 -4.33 -15.15
CA ALA A 109 16.89 -3.45 -15.29
C ALA A 109 16.68 -2.27 -16.25
N HIS A 110 15.65 -2.33 -17.09
CA HIS A 110 15.29 -1.30 -18.08
C HIS A 110 14.06 -0.50 -17.67
N LEU A 111 13.37 -0.88 -16.59
CA LEU A 111 12.21 -0.14 -16.09
C LEU A 111 12.66 1.12 -15.37
N HIS A 112 11.96 2.21 -15.61
CA HIS A 112 12.13 3.41 -14.84
C HIS A 112 11.60 3.22 -13.41
N PRO A 113 12.13 3.91 -12.37
CA PRO A 113 11.64 3.81 -10.99
C PRO A 113 10.12 3.98 -10.80
N VAL A 114 9.47 4.80 -11.63
CA VAL A 114 8.01 4.96 -11.64
C VAL A 114 7.28 3.70 -12.12
N GLU A 115 7.83 3.00 -13.11
CA GLU A 115 7.30 1.72 -13.61
C GLU A 115 7.52 0.60 -12.58
N CYS A 116 8.67 0.59 -11.89
CA CYS A 116 8.90 -0.31 -10.75
C CYS A 116 7.91 -0.05 -9.60
N SER A 117 7.57 1.23 -9.35
CA SER A 117 6.55 1.61 -8.38
C SER A 117 5.14 1.19 -8.82
N LEU A 118 4.88 1.19 -10.13
CA LEU A 118 3.64 0.65 -10.70
C LEU A 118 3.55 -0.87 -10.52
N TYR A 119 4.66 -1.59 -10.77
CA TYR A 119 4.76 -3.02 -10.48
C TYR A 119 4.46 -3.32 -9.01
N TYR A 120 5.03 -2.54 -8.09
CA TYR A 120 4.76 -2.66 -6.65
C TYR A 120 3.26 -2.53 -6.33
N TRP A 121 2.59 -1.50 -6.87
CA TRP A 121 1.15 -1.34 -6.72
C TRP A 121 0.40 -2.57 -7.23
N THR A 122 0.81 -3.12 -8.37
CA THR A 122 0.16 -4.27 -8.99
C THR A 122 0.30 -5.53 -8.16
N GLU A 123 1.49 -5.83 -7.64
CA GLU A 123 1.73 -6.96 -6.75
C GLU A 123 0.93 -6.88 -5.45
N VAL A 124 0.99 -5.74 -4.74
CA VAL A 124 0.30 -5.58 -3.46
C VAL A 124 -1.22 -5.72 -3.62
N ASN A 125 -1.77 -5.19 -4.70
CA ASN A 125 -3.21 -5.26 -4.94
C ASN A 125 -3.67 -6.62 -5.49
N ALA A 126 -2.83 -7.32 -6.27
CA ALA A 126 -3.09 -8.70 -6.66
C ALA A 126 -3.08 -9.63 -5.43
N PHE A 127 -2.12 -9.43 -4.53
CA PHE A 127 -2.02 -10.11 -3.25
C PHE A 127 -3.25 -9.86 -2.38
N ALA A 128 -3.63 -8.59 -2.18
CA ALA A 128 -4.81 -8.22 -1.40
C ALA A 128 -6.08 -8.89 -1.94
N ARG A 129 -6.28 -8.91 -3.26
CA ARG A 129 -7.43 -9.55 -3.90
C ARG A 129 -7.42 -11.07 -3.78
N SER A 130 -6.25 -11.71 -3.88
CA SER A 130 -6.12 -13.14 -3.63
C SER A 130 -6.48 -13.49 -2.18
N LEU A 131 -6.01 -12.67 -1.25
CA LEU A 131 -6.27 -12.83 0.17
C LEU A 131 -7.74 -12.61 0.51
N GLU A 132 -8.39 -11.58 -0.05
CA GLU A 132 -9.82 -11.32 0.14
C GLU A 132 -10.70 -12.54 -0.21
N LYS A 133 -10.35 -13.26 -1.29
CA LYS A 133 -11.08 -14.47 -1.71
C LYS A 133 -10.92 -15.66 -0.76
N THR A 134 -9.84 -15.69 0.02
CA THR A 134 -9.42 -16.89 0.78
C THR A 134 -9.46 -16.67 2.29
N ALA A 135 -9.41 -15.44 2.78
CA ALA A 135 -9.27 -15.11 4.18
C ALA A 135 -10.53 -15.38 5.01
N GLY A 136 -11.71 -15.30 4.41
CA GLY A 136 -12.99 -15.53 5.11
C GLY A 136 -13.29 -14.52 6.22
N VAL A 137 -12.66 -13.35 6.20
CA VAL A 137 -12.86 -12.27 7.18
C VAL A 137 -13.63 -11.10 6.56
N PRO A 138 -14.28 -10.23 7.37
CA PRO A 138 -14.86 -8.99 6.87
C PRO A 138 -13.80 -8.13 6.16
N TRP A 139 -14.13 -7.68 4.97
CA TRP A 139 -13.24 -6.90 4.11
C TRP A 139 -13.96 -5.65 3.61
N LEU A 140 -13.38 -4.48 3.87
CA LEU A 140 -13.85 -3.20 3.34
C LEU A 140 -12.83 -2.67 2.34
N ARG A 141 -13.23 -2.57 1.08
CA ARG A 141 -12.50 -1.81 0.07
C ARG A 141 -12.99 -0.37 0.06
N LEU A 142 -12.05 0.58 0.10
CA LEU A 142 -12.33 2.01 0.11
C LEU A 142 -11.39 2.75 -0.81
N ASP A 143 -11.93 3.65 -1.63
CA ASP A 143 -11.13 4.59 -2.42
C ASP A 143 -10.51 5.64 -1.49
N HIS A 144 -9.25 6.00 -1.73
CA HIS A 144 -8.55 7.04 -1.00
C HIS A 144 -9.26 8.40 -1.12
N SER A 145 -9.86 8.70 -2.27
CA SER A 145 -10.68 9.91 -2.45
C SER A 145 -11.95 9.88 -1.60
N ASP A 146 -12.57 8.70 -1.46
CA ASP A 146 -13.75 8.50 -0.61
C ASP A 146 -13.41 8.55 0.89
N LEU A 147 -12.20 8.13 1.29
CA LEU A 147 -11.78 8.05 2.69
C LEU A 147 -12.01 9.37 3.46
N PHE A 148 -11.87 10.50 2.78
CA PHE A 148 -12.05 11.82 3.39
C PHE A 148 -13.46 12.40 3.19
N SER A 149 -14.31 11.76 2.39
CA SER A 149 -15.71 12.14 2.22
C SER A 149 -16.55 11.75 3.45
N GLU A 150 -17.68 12.41 3.66
CA GLU A 150 -18.60 12.01 4.74
C GLU A 150 -19.11 10.58 4.55
N ALA A 151 -19.46 10.21 3.33
CA ALA A 151 -19.96 8.87 3.01
C ALA A 151 -18.90 7.78 3.29
N GLY A 152 -17.65 8.02 2.88
CA GLY A 152 -16.56 7.07 3.13
C GLY A 152 -16.21 6.95 4.60
N LEU A 153 -16.15 8.07 5.35
CA LEU A 153 -15.95 8.03 6.80
C LEU A 153 -17.06 7.27 7.52
N ARG A 154 -18.33 7.50 7.16
CA ARG A 154 -19.47 6.75 7.73
C ARG A 154 -19.38 5.26 7.44
N ARG A 155 -19.04 4.87 6.20
CA ARG A 155 -18.84 3.46 5.82
C ARG A 155 -17.70 2.83 6.62
N LEU A 156 -16.59 3.54 6.79
CA LEU A 156 -15.45 3.06 7.59
C LEU A 156 -15.83 2.89 9.06
N CYS A 157 -16.46 3.89 9.69
CA CYS A 157 -16.94 3.81 11.06
C CYS A 157 -17.89 2.63 11.26
N ALA A 158 -18.89 2.47 10.38
CA ALA A 158 -19.82 1.34 10.44
C ALA A 158 -19.11 -0.01 10.31
N PHE A 159 -18.15 -0.14 9.40
CA PHE A 159 -17.36 -1.36 9.23
C PHE A 159 -16.47 -1.67 10.45
N LEU A 160 -15.94 -0.64 11.11
CA LEU A 160 -15.16 -0.78 12.32
C LEU A 160 -16.04 -0.97 13.58
N GLY A 161 -17.36 -0.73 13.48
CA GLY A 161 -18.25 -0.73 14.65
C GLY A 161 -18.07 0.50 15.53
N ALA A 162 -17.50 1.57 14.99
CA ALA A 162 -17.29 2.84 15.67
C ALA A 162 -18.44 3.82 15.35
N GLU A 163 -18.73 4.74 16.27
CA GLU A 163 -19.68 5.82 16.03
C GLU A 163 -19.06 6.90 15.13
N TYR A 164 -19.81 7.34 14.12
CA TYR A 164 -19.39 8.46 13.29
C TYR A 164 -19.48 9.77 14.09
N SER A 165 -18.36 10.50 14.18
CA SER A 165 -18.34 11.86 14.73
C SER A 165 -18.13 12.89 13.63
N PRO A 166 -18.93 13.98 13.59
CA PRO A 166 -18.67 15.11 12.69
C PRO A 166 -17.28 15.73 12.84
N ARG A 167 -16.63 15.56 14.01
CA ARG A 167 -15.25 16.00 14.24
C ARG A 167 -14.23 15.28 13.34
N LEU A 168 -14.51 14.05 12.93
CA LEU A 168 -13.65 13.32 11.97
C LEU A 168 -13.60 14.06 10.63
N ARG A 169 -14.77 14.51 10.14
CA ARG A 169 -14.85 15.29 8.91
C ARG A 169 -14.14 16.64 9.03
N ALA A 170 -14.28 17.32 10.17
CA ALA A 170 -13.57 18.58 10.42
C ALA A 170 -12.04 18.42 10.37
N ASN A 171 -11.51 17.25 10.72
CA ASN A 171 -10.07 16.96 10.65
C ASN A 171 -9.63 16.36 9.30
N ALA A 172 -10.55 15.88 8.45
CA ALA A 172 -10.24 15.23 7.18
C ALA A 172 -9.51 16.14 6.17
N GLY A 173 -9.60 17.47 6.34
CA GLY A 173 -8.89 18.45 5.51
C GLY A 173 -7.55 18.92 6.08
N ARG A 174 -7.15 18.45 7.27
CA ARG A 174 -5.87 18.85 7.88
C ARG A 174 -4.74 18.10 7.19
N VAL A 175 -3.81 18.86 6.63
CA VAL A 175 -2.52 18.33 6.19
C VAL A 175 -1.72 18.01 7.45
N ILE A 176 -1.48 16.72 7.68
CA ILE A 176 -0.66 16.22 8.80
C ILE A 176 0.78 15.96 8.34
N ASP A 177 0.98 15.71 7.04
CA ASP A 177 2.28 15.44 6.44
C ASP A 177 2.78 16.67 5.68
N GLU A 178 3.84 17.30 6.19
CA GLU A 178 4.49 18.47 5.59
C GLU A 178 5.57 18.08 4.57
N HIS A 179 5.80 16.78 4.36
CA HIS A 179 6.82 16.32 3.43
C HIS A 179 6.32 16.34 1.98
N HIS A 180 6.55 17.47 1.32
CA HIS A 180 6.36 17.60 -0.13
C HIS A 180 7.60 17.12 -0.88
N PHE A 181 7.62 15.84 -1.25
CA PHE A 181 8.66 15.32 -2.12
C PHE A 181 8.30 15.52 -3.60
N PHE A 182 9.28 16.01 -4.36
CA PHE A 182 9.19 16.24 -5.81
C PHE A 182 10.06 15.25 -6.57
N VAL A 183 9.70 14.99 -7.83
CA VAL A 183 10.54 14.21 -8.74
C VAL A 183 11.56 15.11 -9.44
N SER A 184 12.76 14.60 -9.69
CA SER A 184 13.83 15.33 -10.38
C SER A 184 13.77 15.23 -11.91
N SER A 185 12.96 14.32 -12.44
CA SER A 185 12.65 14.19 -13.86
C SER A 185 11.16 13.91 -14.05
N TRP A 186 10.67 13.96 -15.29
CA TRP A 186 9.28 13.69 -15.62
C TRP A 186 9.18 12.59 -16.67
N ILE A 187 8.24 11.67 -16.46
CA ILE A 187 7.79 10.70 -17.45
C ILE A 187 6.32 11.01 -17.70
N GLU A 188 5.86 10.89 -18.94
CA GLU A 188 4.44 11.08 -19.26
C GLU A 188 3.60 9.90 -18.72
N PRO A 189 2.43 10.16 -18.10
CA PRO A 189 1.63 9.11 -17.47
C PRO A 189 1.13 7.99 -18.39
N ASP A 190 1.21 8.16 -19.71
CA ASP A 190 0.82 7.18 -20.71
C ASP A 190 1.65 5.89 -20.65
N PHE A 191 2.80 5.89 -19.95
CA PHE A 191 3.61 4.70 -19.68
C PHE A 191 2.78 3.53 -19.13
N VAL A 192 1.70 3.81 -18.36
CA VAL A 192 0.82 2.78 -17.78
C VAL A 192 0.20 1.86 -18.84
N SER A 193 0.02 2.35 -20.08
CA SER A 193 -0.50 1.56 -21.20
C SER A 193 0.41 0.40 -21.59
N HIS A 194 1.71 0.48 -21.28
CA HIS A 194 2.70 -0.59 -21.48
C HIS A 194 2.68 -1.65 -20.34
N HIS A 195 1.74 -1.55 -19.40
CA HIS A 195 1.55 -2.45 -18.27
C HIS A 195 0.13 -3.04 -18.25
N PRO A 196 -0.23 -3.92 -19.20
CA PRO A 196 -1.59 -4.45 -19.33
C PRO A 196 -2.09 -5.13 -18.06
N THR A 197 -1.23 -5.87 -17.35
CA THR A 197 -1.55 -6.47 -16.05
C THR A 197 -2.05 -5.45 -15.02
N THR A 198 -1.41 -4.28 -14.96
CA THR A 198 -1.80 -3.19 -14.06
C THR A 198 -3.15 -2.60 -14.49
N VAL A 199 -3.34 -2.36 -15.79
CA VAL A 199 -4.59 -1.83 -16.34
C VAL A 199 -5.77 -2.76 -16.04
N ASP A 200 -5.58 -4.07 -16.25
CA ASP A 200 -6.62 -5.06 -16.00
C ASP A 200 -6.94 -5.20 -14.51
N LEU A 201 -5.92 -5.20 -13.65
CA LEU A 201 -6.13 -5.24 -12.20
C LEU A 201 -6.84 -3.98 -11.70
N ALA A 202 -6.45 -2.80 -12.18
CA ALA A 202 -7.11 -1.54 -11.86
C ALA A 202 -8.60 -1.57 -12.24
N ARG A 203 -8.92 -2.05 -13.44
CA ARG A 203 -10.32 -2.22 -13.89
C ARG A 203 -11.10 -3.13 -12.96
N GLN A 204 -10.50 -4.25 -12.54
CA GLN A 204 -11.12 -5.19 -11.61
C GLN A 204 -11.31 -4.61 -10.19
N LEU A 205 -10.54 -3.58 -9.84
CA LEU A 205 -10.62 -2.85 -8.58
C LEU A 205 -11.47 -1.57 -8.68
N GLY A 206 -12.09 -1.31 -9.83
CA GLY A 206 -12.99 -0.16 -10.04
C GLY A 206 -12.32 1.11 -10.52
N TYR A 207 -11.06 1.04 -10.98
CA TYR A 207 -10.34 2.18 -11.55
C TYR A 207 -10.16 2.05 -13.06
N ASP A 208 -10.22 3.17 -13.77
CA ASP A 208 -9.65 3.29 -15.10
C ASP A 208 -8.21 3.78 -14.97
N ALA A 209 -7.23 2.88 -15.13
CA ALA A 209 -5.81 3.23 -15.00
C ALA A 209 -5.32 4.23 -16.07
N LEU A 210 -6.05 4.35 -17.19
CA LEU A 210 -5.71 5.24 -18.30
C LEU A 210 -6.33 6.65 -18.12
N ALA A 211 -7.33 6.79 -17.24
CA ALA A 211 -7.99 8.05 -16.93
C ALA A 211 -7.13 8.92 -15.99
N VAL A 212 -5.99 9.39 -16.48
CA VAL A 212 -5.02 10.15 -15.70
C VAL A 212 -5.15 11.65 -15.95
N ASP A 213 -5.34 12.43 -14.87
CA ASP A 213 -5.13 13.89 -14.91
C ASP A 213 -3.63 14.21 -14.84
N ALA A 214 -2.96 14.18 -15.99
CA ALA A 214 -1.54 14.44 -16.12
C ALA A 214 -1.15 15.83 -15.58
N ALA A 215 -2.00 16.83 -15.79
CA ALA A 215 -1.76 18.19 -15.32
C ALA A 215 -1.79 18.26 -13.79
N ALA A 216 -2.74 17.59 -13.13
CA ALA A 216 -2.78 17.51 -11.67
C ALA A 216 -1.58 16.75 -11.10
N LEU A 217 -1.16 15.64 -11.73
CA LEU A 217 0.05 14.92 -11.31
C LEU A 217 1.29 15.80 -11.42
N ARG A 218 1.44 16.53 -12.53
CA ARG A 218 2.59 17.41 -12.76
C ARG A 218 2.63 18.55 -11.75
N ARG A 219 1.50 19.21 -11.49
CA ARG A 219 1.38 20.24 -10.43
C ARG A 219 1.76 19.70 -9.06
N ARG A 220 1.44 18.44 -8.76
CA ARG A 220 1.72 17.83 -7.45
C ARG A 220 3.17 17.40 -7.29
N PHE A 221 3.73 16.70 -8.28
CA PHE A 221 5.00 15.99 -8.14
C PHE A 221 6.17 16.67 -8.84
N ALA A 222 5.91 17.50 -9.84
CA ALA A 222 6.92 18.16 -10.66
C ALA A 222 6.62 19.66 -10.92
N PRO A 223 6.24 20.46 -9.91
CA PRO A 223 5.82 21.85 -10.11
C PRO A 223 6.93 22.76 -10.67
N PHE A 224 8.19 22.34 -10.59
CA PHE A 224 9.36 23.09 -11.03
C PHE A 224 9.94 22.60 -12.35
N LEU A 225 9.39 21.56 -12.95
CA LEU A 225 9.84 21.03 -14.24
C LEU A 225 9.04 21.68 -15.37
N SER A 226 9.68 22.60 -16.09
CA SER A 226 9.15 23.28 -17.29
C SER A 226 8.92 22.30 -18.44
#